data_AF-A0A7V6KVH1-F1
#
_entry.id   AF-A0A7V6KVH1-F1
#
_cell.length_a   1.000
_cell.length_b   1.000
_cell.length_c   1.000
_cell.angle_alpha   90.00
_cell.angle_beta   90.00
_cell.angle_gamma   90.00
#
_symmetry.space_group_name_H-M   'P 1'
#
loop_
_entity.id
_entity.type
_entity.pdbx_description
1 polymer ?
#
loop_
_entity_poly.entity_id
_entity_poly.type
_entity_poly.pdbx_seq_one_letter_code
_entity_poly.pdbx_strand_id
1 'polypeptide(L)'
;MYLYPSNFYSKILVMNQQPDLIEFDDDEAIKFILNRLPKSILPHVTDDDVQYVLDLICDFYEKNNLMEDEEVAETTIAEDDMFNYIYGIMKKENVVEMSENDLRLILEGEYEYGKSIGIYSEED
;
A
#
# COMPACT_ATOMS: atom_id res chain seq x y z
N MET A 1 -23.89 6.04 10.10
CA MET A 1 -23.22 7.30 9.73
C MET A 1 -21.75 7.08 10.03
N TYR A 2 -20.98 6.57 9.06
CA TYR A 2 -19.55 6.36 9.29
C TYR A 2 -18.86 7.71 9.14
N LEU A 3 -18.68 8.37 10.28
CA LEU A 3 -17.75 9.49 10.39
C LEU A 3 -16.36 8.88 10.41
N TYR A 4 -15.65 8.93 9.29
CA TYR A 4 -14.19 8.73 9.34
C TYR A 4 -13.64 9.89 10.16
N PRO A 5 -12.98 9.63 11.30
CA PRO A 5 -12.30 10.70 12.00
C PRO A 5 -11.19 11.20 11.08
N SER A 6 -11.21 12.51 10.86
CA SER A 6 -10.10 13.28 10.32
C SER A 6 -8.89 13.11 11.24
N ASN A 7 -8.19 12.00 11.13
CA ASN A 7 -6.87 11.81 11.70
C ASN A 7 -5.88 12.22 10.61
N PHE A 8 -5.53 13.50 10.66
CA PHE A 8 -4.39 14.10 9.98
C PHE A 8 -3.10 13.64 10.70
N TYR A 9 -2.92 12.33 10.82
CA TYR A 9 -1.68 11.71 11.22
C TYR A 9 -1.18 11.02 9.96
N SER A 10 -0.20 11.64 9.31
CA SER A 10 0.67 10.96 8.36
C SER A 10 1.19 9.71 9.06
N LYS A 11 0.60 8.54 8.79
CA LYS A 11 1.02 7.30 9.42
C LYS A 11 2.44 7.04 8.95
N ILE A 12 3.32 6.87 9.92
CA ILE A 12 4.68 6.41 9.68
C ILE A 12 4.63 4.90 9.64
N LEU A 13 5.03 4.33 8.50
CA LEU A 13 5.13 2.88 8.31
C LEU A 13 6.58 2.48 8.57
N VAL A 14 6.80 1.46 9.39
CA VAL A 14 8.12 0.86 9.56
C VAL A 14 8.17 -0.42 8.76
N MET A 15 9.07 -0.48 7.79
CA MET A 15 9.32 -1.67 6.96
C MET A 15 10.51 -2.45 7.53
N ASN A 16 10.27 -3.71 7.89
CA ASN A 16 11.26 -4.65 8.39
C ASN A 16 12.24 -5.06 7.28
N GLN A 17 13.52 -5.17 7.63
CA GLN A 17 14.65 -5.37 6.70
C GLN A 17 14.99 -6.85 6.43
N GLN A 18 14.12 -7.77 6.82
CA GLN A 18 14.18 -9.16 6.35
C GLN A 18 13.05 -9.51 5.36
N PRO A 19 12.66 -8.63 4.42
CA PRO A 19 11.66 -9.00 3.41
C PRO A 19 12.23 -10.11 2.50
N ASP A 20 13.55 -10.21 2.34
CA ASP A 20 14.19 -11.30 1.58
C ASP A 20 13.91 -12.70 2.13
N LEU A 21 13.52 -12.81 3.42
CA LEU A 21 13.06 -14.07 4.02
C LEU A 21 11.53 -14.22 4.01
N ILE A 22 10.79 -13.13 3.80
CA ILE A 22 9.33 -13.08 3.84
C ILE A 22 8.85 -12.83 2.40
N GLU A 23 8.52 -13.92 1.70
CA GLU A 23 7.97 -13.85 0.35
C GLU A 23 6.63 -13.09 0.36
N PHE A 24 6.59 -11.92 -0.28
CA PHE A 24 5.32 -11.22 -0.54
C PHE A 24 4.61 -11.94 -1.69
N ASP A 25 3.57 -12.69 -1.35
CA ASP A 25 2.73 -13.36 -2.35
C ASP A 25 1.65 -12.40 -2.87
N ASP A 26 1.82 -11.92 -4.10
CA ASP A 26 0.91 -11.00 -4.77
C ASP A 26 -0.52 -11.56 -4.89
N ASP A 27 -0.67 -12.86 -5.20
CA ASP A 27 -1.97 -13.49 -5.36
C ASP A 27 -2.75 -13.52 -4.02
N GLU A 28 -2.05 -13.79 -2.92
CA GLU A 28 -2.64 -13.75 -1.58
C GLU A 28 -2.88 -12.30 -1.12
N ALA A 29 -1.99 -11.36 -1.45
CA ALA A 29 -2.17 -9.94 -1.18
C ALA A 29 -3.44 -9.39 -1.85
N ILE A 30 -3.63 -9.65 -3.15
CA ILE A 30 -4.80 -9.23 -3.92
C ILE A 30 -6.08 -9.77 -3.27
N LYS A 31 -6.13 -11.07 -2.96
CA LYS A 31 -7.28 -11.70 -2.29
C LYS A 31 -7.54 -11.05 -0.94
N PHE A 32 -6.49 -10.80 -0.14
CA PHE A 32 -6.62 -10.20 1.17
C PHE A 32 -7.20 -8.78 1.07
N ILE A 33 -6.64 -7.95 0.19
CA ILE A 33 -7.07 -6.57 -0.06
C ILE A 33 -8.54 -6.57 -0.48
N LEU A 34 -8.89 -7.30 -1.54
CA LEU A 34 -10.27 -7.37 -2.06
C LEU A 34 -11.27 -7.82 -0.98
N ASN A 35 -10.91 -8.79 -0.12
CA ASN A 35 -11.78 -9.23 0.97
C ASN A 35 -12.00 -8.16 2.05
N ARG A 36 -11.06 -7.22 2.20
CA ARG A 36 -11.11 -6.13 3.18
C ARG A 36 -11.83 -4.90 2.62
N LEU A 37 -11.87 -4.73 1.30
CA LEU A 37 -12.53 -3.59 0.66
C LEU A 37 -14.04 -3.58 0.95
N PRO A 38 -14.65 -2.39 1.14
CA PRO A 38 -16.10 -2.26 1.26
C PRO A 38 -16.83 -2.81 0.04
N LYS A 39 -17.97 -3.49 0.25
CA LYS A 39 -18.82 -3.99 -0.84
C LYS A 39 -19.32 -2.92 -1.80
N SER A 40 -19.28 -1.65 -1.39
CA SER A 40 -19.62 -0.51 -2.24
C SER A 40 -18.60 -0.24 -3.33
N ILE A 41 -17.35 -0.72 -3.17
CA ILE A 41 -16.26 -0.42 -4.11
C ILE A 41 -15.78 -1.62 -4.94
N LEU A 42 -16.07 -2.83 -4.48
CA LEU A 42 -15.85 -4.07 -5.24
C LEU A 42 -16.43 -4.08 -6.66
N PRO A 43 -17.56 -3.41 -6.99
CA PRO A 43 -18.07 -3.39 -8.36
C PRO A 43 -17.18 -2.63 -9.35
N HIS A 44 -16.28 -1.77 -8.86
CA HIS A 44 -15.43 -0.90 -9.68
C HIS A 44 -13.93 -1.06 -9.43
N VAL A 45 -13.54 -1.91 -8.46
CA VAL A 45 -12.15 -2.30 -8.22
C VAL A 45 -12.00 -3.78 -8.55
N THR A 46 -11.15 -4.09 -9.53
CA THR A 46 -10.82 -5.44 -9.99
C THR A 46 -9.51 -5.94 -9.39
N ASP A 47 -9.22 -7.23 -9.59
CA ASP A 47 -7.91 -7.81 -9.31
C ASP A 47 -6.78 -7.12 -10.08
N ASP A 48 -7.00 -6.84 -11.37
CA ASP A 48 -6.05 -6.10 -12.21
C ASP A 48 -5.77 -4.69 -11.66
N ASP A 49 -6.79 -4.00 -11.14
CA ASP A 49 -6.61 -2.66 -10.54
C ASP A 49 -5.79 -2.71 -9.25
N VAL A 50 -5.99 -3.75 -8.43
CA VAL A 50 -5.21 -3.97 -7.20
C VAL A 50 -3.77 -4.33 -7.56
N GLN A 51 -3.56 -5.24 -8.51
CA GLN A 51 -2.22 -5.62 -9.01
C GLN A 51 -1.45 -4.39 -9.50
N TYR A 52 -2.11 -3.54 -10.28
CA TYR A 52 -1.51 -2.30 -10.78
C TYR A 52 -1.06 -1.37 -9.64
N VAL A 53 -1.85 -1.26 -8.56
CA VAL A 53 -1.45 -0.47 -7.39
C VAL A 53 -0.28 -1.13 -6.65
N LEU A 54 -0.25 -2.45 -6.51
CA LEU A 54 0.88 -3.19 -5.91
C LEU A 54 2.17 -2.97 -6.70
N ASP A 55 2.11 -3.03 -8.03
CA ASP A 55 3.26 -2.73 -8.90
C ASP A 55 3.80 -1.30 -8.64
N LEU A 56 2.92 -0.32 -8.47
CA LEU A 56 3.32 1.06 -8.17
C LEU A 56 3.90 1.25 -6.75
N ILE A 57 3.48 0.42 -5.79
CA ILE A 57 4.06 0.38 -4.44
C ILE A 57 5.49 -0.17 -4.52
N CYS A 58 5.70 -1.28 -5.25
CA CYS A 58 7.04 -1.82 -5.51
C CYS A 58 7.95 -0.78 -6.19
N ASP A 59 7.47 -0.11 -7.23
CA ASP A 59 8.18 0.99 -7.91
C ASP A 59 8.57 2.12 -6.94
N PHE A 60 7.71 2.44 -5.97
CA PHE A 60 7.99 3.45 -4.95
C PHE A 60 9.15 3.00 -4.05
N TYR A 61 9.16 1.74 -3.61
CA TYR A 61 10.23 1.19 -2.78
C TYR A 61 11.57 1.16 -3.51
N GLU A 62 11.58 0.74 -4.78
CA GLU A 62 12.80 0.76 -5.61
C GLU A 62 13.35 2.18 -5.76
N LYS A 63 12.51 3.16 -6.10
CA LYS A 63 12.97 4.54 -6.35
C LYS A 63 13.49 5.26 -5.11
N ASN A 64 13.01 4.89 -3.93
CA ASN A 64 13.47 5.47 -2.68
C ASN A 64 14.69 4.73 -2.10
N ASN A 65 15.27 3.77 -2.85
CA ASN A 65 16.34 2.86 -2.40
C ASN A 65 15.94 2.09 -1.12
N LEU A 66 14.65 1.83 -0.92
CA LEU A 66 14.15 1.13 0.26
C LEU A 66 14.39 -0.39 0.19
N MET A 67 14.91 -0.87 -0.94
CA MET A 67 15.26 -2.26 -1.19
C MET A 67 16.78 -2.51 -1.29
N GLU A 68 17.64 -1.48 -1.39
CA GLU A 68 19.05 -1.66 -1.83
C GLU A 68 20.14 -1.51 -0.74
N ASP A 69 19.85 -1.03 0.47
CA ASP A 69 20.90 -0.82 1.50
C ASP A 69 20.84 -1.82 2.67
N GLU A 70 21.80 -2.76 2.71
CA GLU A 70 22.03 -3.75 3.78
C GLU A 70 22.32 -3.13 5.19
N GLU A 71 22.44 -1.80 5.32
CA GLU A 71 22.90 -1.12 6.56
C GLU A 71 21.85 -0.26 7.29
N VAL A 72 20.60 -0.18 6.82
CA VAL A 72 19.57 0.65 7.48
C VAL A 72 18.62 -0.26 8.26
N ALA A 73 18.70 -0.26 9.60
CA ALA A 73 18.00 -1.23 10.45
C ALA A 73 16.45 -1.21 10.34
N GLU A 74 15.85 -0.05 10.05
CA GLU A 74 14.41 0.18 9.92
C GLU A 74 14.21 1.42 9.02
N THR A 75 13.30 1.35 8.04
CA THR A 75 12.93 2.50 7.20
C THR A 75 11.54 2.99 7.55
N THR A 76 11.48 4.29 7.85
CA THR A 76 10.26 5.09 8.00
C THR A 76 9.73 5.53 6.64
N ILE A 77 8.54 5.07 6.26
CA ILE A 77 7.81 5.52 5.07
C ILE A 77 6.64 6.40 5.50
N ALA A 78 6.51 7.59 4.90
CA ALA A 78 5.34 8.44 5.09
C ALA A 78 4.21 7.98 4.14
N GLU A 79 3.07 7.57 4.72
CA GLU A 79 1.90 7.12 3.94
C GLU A 79 1.45 8.15 2.89
N ASP A 80 1.47 9.44 3.23
CA ASP A 80 1.07 10.51 2.31
C ASP A 80 2.03 10.64 1.11
N ASP A 81 3.32 10.38 1.29
CA ASP A 81 4.30 10.44 0.19
C ASP A 81 4.07 9.30 -0.80
N MET A 82 3.84 8.09 -0.29
CA MET A 82 3.47 6.94 -1.11
C MET A 82 2.15 7.20 -1.85
N PHE A 83 1.12 7.66 -1.13
CA PHE A 83 -0.17 8.00 -1.73
C PHE A 83 -0.02 9.03 -2.85
N ASN A 84 0.69 10.14 -2.60
CA ASN A 84 0.87 11.21 -3.57
C ASN A 84 1.64 10.74 -4.81
N TYR A 85 2.64 9.86 -4.63
CA TYR A 85 3.39 9.26 -5.72
C TYR A 85 2.49 8.40 -6.62
N ILE A 86 1.78 7.43 -6.03
CA ILE A 86 0.93 6.49 -6.75
C ILE A 86 -0.23 7.23 -7.44
N TYR A 87 -0.92 8.11 -6.70
CA TYR A 87 -2.00 8.92 -7.25
C TYR A 87 -1.52 9.83 -8.39
N GLY A 88 -0.32 10.39 -8.28
CA GLY A 88 0.29 11.21 -9.33
C GLY A 88 0.49 10.43 -10.64
N ILE A 89 0.95 9.18 -10.56
CA ILE A 89 1.13 8.31 -11.73
C ILE A 89 -0.21 7.93 -12.33
N MET A 90 -1.16 7.47 -11.51
CA MET A 90 -2.50 7.12 -11.96
C MET A 90 -3.19 8.26 -12.72
N LYS A 91 -3.09 9.49 -12.21
CA LYS A 91 -3.64 10.68 -12.87
C LYS A 91 -2.95 11.01 -14.19
N LYS A 92 -1.65 10.75 -14.29
CA LYS A 92 -0.85 11.03 -15.49
C LYS A 92 -1.11 10.01 -16.60
N GLU A 93 -1.21 8.74 -16.24
CA GLU A 93 -1.34 7.65 -17.21
C GLU A 93 -2.81 7.34 -17.54
N ASN A 94 -3.74 7.73 -16.66
CA ASN A 94 -5.18 7.54 -16.82
C ASN A 94 -5.55 6.07 -17.12
N VAL A 95 -4.82 5.15 -16.48
CA VAL A 95 -4.95 3.69 -16.65
C VAL A 95 -6.11 3.15 -15.83
N VAL A 96 -6.35 3.70 -14.64
CA VAL A 96 -7.40 3.25 -13.70
C VAL A 96 -8.27 4.43 -13.26
N GLU A 97 -9.59 4.26 -13.32
CA GLU A 97 -10.57 5.24 -12.85
C GLU A 97 -11.02 4.89 -11.43
N MET A 98 -10.19 5.24 -10.44
CA MET A 98 -10.52 5.07 -9.02
C MET A 98 -10.44 6.40 -8.26
N SER A 99 -11.22 6.52 -7.18
CA SER A 99 -11.19 7.70 -6.33
C SER A 99 -10.00 7.69 -5.38
N GLU A 100 -9.65 8.86 -4.82
CA GLU A 100 -8.64 8.96 -3.76
C GLU A 100 -8.95 8.05 -2.56
N ASN A 101 -10.24 7.88 -2.26
CA ASN A 101 -10.69 7.01 -1.18
C ASN A 101 -10.51 5.52 -1.53
N ASP A 102 -10.73 5.12 -2.78
CA ASP A 102 -10.50 3.73 -3.22
C ASP A 102 -9.01 3.39 -3.13
N LEU A 103 -8.14 4.29 -3.59
CA LEU A 103 -6.69 4.12 -3.48
C LEU A 103 -6.25 3.97 -2.02
N ARG A 104 -6.73 4.83 -1.11
CA ARG A 104 -6.41 4.74 0.32
C ARG A 104 -6.84 3.41 0.93
N LEU A 105 -8.00 2.88 0.55
CA LEU A 105 -8.48 1.58 1.02
C LEU A 105 -7.61 0.42 0.53
N ILE A 106 -7.07 0.51 -0.70
CA ILE A 106 -6.14 -0.48 -1.24
C ILE A 106 -4.81 -0.41 -0.50
N LEU A 107 -4.24 0.79 -0.29
CA LEU A 107 -3.00 0.98 0.49
C LEU A 107 -3.14 0.48 1.93
N GLU A 108 -4.27 0.76 2.58
CA GLU A 108 -4.55 0.22 3.91
C GLU A 108 -4.62 -1.33 3.89
N GLY A 109 -5.21 -1.90 2.85
CA GLY A 109 -5.29 -3.35 2.66
C GLY A 109 -3.91 -4.00 2.49
N GLU A 110 -3.06 -3.41 1.66
CA GLU A 110 -1.68 -3.87 1.44
C GLU A 110 -0.88 -3.79 2.73
N TYR A 111 -0.95 -2.65 3.43
CA TYR A 111 -0.27 -2.48 4.70
C TYR A 111 -0.69 -3.51 5.76
N GLU A 112 -1.98 -3.80 5.85
CA GLU A 112 -2.50 -4.80 6.78
C GLU A 112 -2.10 -6.22 6.40
N TYR A 113 -1.99 -6.52 5.11
CA TYR A 113 -1.42 -7.77 4.64
C TYR A 113 0.07 -7.87 5.01
N GLY A 114 0.87 -6.85 4.69
CA GLY A 114 2.29 -6.78 5.05
C GLY A 114 2.52 -6.89 6.56
N LYS A 115 1.69 -6.28 7.40
CA LYS A 115 1.69 -6.50 8.85
C LYS A 115 1.43 -7.95 9.24
N SER A 116 0.47 -8.60 8.57
CA SER A 116 0.08 -9.98 8.90
C SER A 116 1.20 -11.00 8.65
N ILE A 117 2.06 -10.72 7.66
CA ILE A 117 3.21 -11.56 7.31
C ILE A 117 4.53 -11.07 7.92
N GLY A 118 4.51 -9.93 8.61
CA GLY A 118 5.67 -9.39 9.34
C GLY A 118 6.59 -8.47 8.53
N ILE A 119 6.14 -7.95 7.38
CA ILE A 119 6.87 -6.94 6.60
C ILE A 119 6.78 -5.57 7.26
N TYR A 120 5.61 -5.20 7.80
CA TYR A 120 5.43 -3.92 8.48
C TYR A 120 5.19 -4.07 9.98
N SER A 121 5.61 -3.05 10.73
CA SER A 121 5.25 -2.83 12.13
C SER A 121 4.60 -1.45 12.31
N GLU A 122 3.85 -1.29 13.40
CA GLU A 122 3.39 0.02 13.86
C GLU A 122 4.48 0.60 14.75
N GLU A 123 4.89 1.84 14.48
CA GLU A 123 5.73 2.62 15.38
C GLU A 123 4.87 3.02 16.60
N ASP A 124 5.29 2.62 17.81
CA ASP A 124 4.62 2.90 19.09
C ASP A 124 4.64 4.40 19.49
#